data_AF-A0A352NXT1-F1
#
_entry.id   AF-A0A352NXT1-F1
#
_cell.length_a   1.000
_cell.length_b   1.000
_cell.length_c   1.000
_cell.angle_alpha   90.00
_cell.angle_beta   90.00
_cell.angle_gamma   90.00
#
_symmetry.space_group_name_H-M   'P 1'
#
loop_
_entity.id
_entity.type
_entity.pdbx_description
1 polymer ?
#
loop_
_entity_poly.entity_id
_entity_poly.type
_entity_poly.pdbx_seq_one_letter_code
_entity_poly.pdbx_strand_id
1 'polypeptide(L)'
;IVDLLEYIVKNNIKVDLLSDQTSCHAAYEGGYCPQGISFEERTRLLAEDRGKFRELVDKSLRRHFELVKCLVGRGTYFFDYG
;
A
#
# COMPACT_ATOMS: atom_id res chain seq x y z
N ILE A 1 -2.97 -4.86 -2.16
CA ILE A 1 -1.83 -4.60 -3.07
C ILE A 1 -0.48 -4.76 -2.36
N VAL A 2 -0.29 -4.20 -1.16
CA VAL A 2 1.00 -4.30 -0.43
C VAL A 2 1.45 -5.75 -0.21
N ASP A 3 0.56 -6.65 0.22
CA ASP A 3 0.90 -8.08 0.37
C ASP A 3 1.37 -8.74 -0.95
N LEU A 4 0.78 -8.35 -2.07
CA LEU A 4 1.19 -8.83 -3.39
C LEU A 4 2.58 -8.32 -3.76
N LEU A 5 2.87 -7.05 -3.52
CA LEU A 5 4.19 -6.49 -3.76
C LEU A 5 5.26 -7.12 -2.87
N GLU A 6 4.94 -7.41 -1.59
CA GLU A 6 5.83 -8.18 -0.71
C GLU A 6 6.12 -9.57 -1.27
N TYR A 7 5.08 -10.26 -1.73
CA TYR A 7 5.23 -11.57 -2.35
C TYR A 7 6.12 -11.52 -3.60
N ILE A 8 5.92 -10.54 -4.49
CA ILE A 8 6.73 -10.35 -5.70
C ILE A 8 8.19 -10.10 -5.33
N VAL A 9 8.45 -9.18 -4.39
CA VAL A 9 9.79 -8.86 -3.92
C VAL A 9 10.47 -10.08 -3.27
N LYS A 10 9.76 -10.83 -2.42
CA LYS A 10 10.27 -12.00 -1.71
C LYS A 10 10.62 -13.15 -2.66
N ASN A 11 9.80 -13.38 -3.67
CA ASN A 11 9.98 -14.48 -4.62
C ASN A 11 10.79 -14.09 -5.87
N ASN A 12 11.36 -12.88 -5.87
CA ASN A 12 12.14 -12.35 -6.98
C ASN A 12 11.43 -12.45 -8.35
N ILE A 13 10.13 -12.15 -8.34
CA ILE A 13 9.31 -12.17 -9.56
C ILE A 13 9.60 -10.89 -10.35
N LYS A 14 9.94 -11.04 -11.63
CA LYS A 14 10.18 -9.92 -12.52
C LYS A 14 8.87 -9.19 -12.82
N VAL A 15 8.88 -7.87 -12.67
CA VAL A 15 7.80 -6.96 -13.07
C VAL A 15 8.42 -5.91 -13.97
N ASP A 16 7.99 -5.84 -15.23
CA ASP A 16 8.52 -4.84 -16.17
C ASP A 16 7.88 -3.46 -15.95
N LEU A 17 6.58 -3.43 -15.62
CA LEU A 17 5.78 -2.22 -15.48
C LEU A 17 4.98 -2.26 -14.17
N LEU A 18 5.03 -1.18 -13.39
CA LEU A 18 4.26 -1.03 -12.15
C LEU A 18 3.70 0.39 -12.04
N SER A 19 2.51 0.51 -11.47
CA SER A 19 1.91 1.76 -11.08
C SER A 19 1.05 1.55 -9.84
N ASP A 20 0.56 2.64 -9.24
CA ASP A 20 -0.44 2.61 -8.18
C ASP A 20 -1.59 3.55 -8.51
N GLN A 21 -2.82 3.07 -8.31
CA GLN A 21 -4.05 3.85 -8.50
C GLN A 21 -4.99 3.66 -7.30
N THR A 22 -4.42 3.42 -6.11
CA THR A 22 -5.23 3.46 -4.89
C THR A 22 -5.75 4.88 -4.67
N SER A 23 -6.87 5.04 -3.97
CA SER A 23 -7.44 6.36 -3.69
C SER A 23 -6.64 7.10 -2.59
N CYS A 24 -5.34 7.30 -2.83
CA CYS A 24 -4.42 7.95 -1.89
C CYS A 24 -4.78 9.42 -1.61
N HIS A 25 -5.48 10.09 -2.53
CA HIS A 25 -6.03 11.43 -2.28
C HIS A 25 -6.98 11.49 -1.06
N ALA A 26 -7.56 10.36 -0.66
CA ALA A 26 -8.46 10.21 0.49
C ALA A 26 -7.98 9.10 1.45
N ALA A 27 -6.66 8.90 1.57
CA ALA A 27 -6.08 7.77 2.32
C ALA A 27 -6.62 7.66 3.76
N TYR A 28 -6.68 8.77 4.50
CA TYR A 28 -7.14 8.83 5.89
C TYR A 28 -8.68 8.87 6.06
N GLU A 29 -9.40 8.85 4.95
CA GLU A 29 -10.87 8.83 4.90
C GLU A 29 -11.40 7.47 4.43
N GLY A 30 -10.50 6.50 4.25
CA GLY A 30 -10.84 5.13 3.87
C GLY A 30 -10.59 4.80 2.41
N GLY A 31 -10.06 5.73 1.62
CA GLY A 31 -9.61 5.49 0.24
C GLY A 31 -8.41 4.54 0.15
N TYR A 32 -7.72 4.31 1.27
CA TYR A 32 -6.64 3.35 1.39
C TYR A 32 -6.93 2.35 2.52
N CYS A 33 -6.77 1.05 2.25
CA CYS A 33 -6.90 0.00 3.26
C CYS A 33 -5.50 -0.40 3.75
N PRO A 34 -5.16 -0.15 5.04
CA PRO A 34 -3.88 -0.56 5.60
C PRO A 34 -3.62 -2.06 5.46
N GLN A 35 -2.37 -2.43 5.21
CA GLN A 35 -1.90 -3.82 5.24
C GLN A 35 -2.07 -4.40 6.66
N GLY A 36 -2.43 -5.68 6.73
CA GLY A 36 -2.46 -6.45 7.97
C GLY A 36 -3.78 -6.34 8.77
N ILE A 37 -4.79 -5.68 8.23
CA ILE A 37 -6.15 -5.67 8.77
C ILE A 37 -7.17 -6.05 7.68
N SER A 38 -8.33 -6.55 8.09
CA SER A 38 -9.43 -6.82 7.15
C SER A 38 -10.13 -5.53 6.73
N PHE A 39 -10.96 -5.63 5.69
CA PHE A 39 -11.77 -4.49 5.25
C PHE A 39 -12.82 -4.08 6.29
N GLU A 40 -13.39 -5.05 7.02
CA GLU A 40 -14.32 -4.81 8.13
C GLU A 40 -13.62 -4.05 9.25
N GLU A 41 -12.42 -4.49 9.64
CA GLU A 41 -11.63 -3.81 10.68
C GLU A 41 -11.24 -2.40 10.27
N ARG A 42 -10.80 -2.20 9.03
CA ARG A 42 -10.58 -0.86 8.44
C ARG A 42 -11.82 0.03 8.59
N THR A 43 -13.00 -0.52 8.30
CA THR A 43 -14.27 0.21 8.38
C THR A 43 -14.62 0.56 9.83
N ARG A 44 -14.41 -0.39 10.76
CA ARG A 44 -14.61 -0.17 12.20
C ARG A 44 -13.72 0.96 12.71
N LEU A 45 -12.42 0.92 12.40
CA LEU A 45 -11.45 1.93 12.86
C LEU A 45 -11.75 3.33 12.31
N LEU A 46 -12.28 3.45 11.10
CA LEU A 46 -12.71 4.75 10.57
C LEU A 46 -13.82 5.41 11.40
N ALA A 47 -14.70 4.60 12.00
CA ALA A 47 -15.79 5.06 12.85
C ALA A 47 -15.37 5.22 14.31
N GLU A 48 -14.56 4.30 14.83
CA GLU A 48 -14.32 4.15 16.26
C GLU A 48 -12.95 4.67 16.73
N ASP A 49 -11.92 4.60 15.87
CA ASP A 49 -10.55 5.03 16.24
C ASP A 49 -9.75 5.52 15.02
N ARG A 50 -10.01 6.78 14.65
CA ARG A 50 -9.31 7.44 13.53
C ARG A 50 -7.82 7.64 13.78
N GLY A 51 -7.40 7.71 15.05
CA GLY A 51 -5.99 7.84 15.42
C GLY A 51 -5.23 6.58 15.02
N LYS A 52 -5.74 5.43 15.45
CA LYS A 52 -5.15 4.13 15.08
C LYS A 52 -5.22 3.87 13.59
N PHE A 53 -6.33 4.23 12.95
CA PHE A 53 -6.47 4.10 11.49
C PHE A 53 -5.33 4.83 10.75
N ARG A 54 -5.07 6.10 11.10
CA ARG A 54 -4.00 6.91 10.49
C ARG A 54 -2.61 6.30 10.69
N GLU A 55 -2.31 5.84 11.90
CA GLU A 55 -1.04 5.16 12.20
C GLU A 55 -0.82 3.93 11.29
N LEU A 56 -1.87 3.13 11.09
CA LEU A 56 -1.82 1.95 10.24
C LEU A 56 -1.68 2.33 8.74
N VAL A 57 -2.39 3.36 8.29
CA VAL A 57 -2.25 3.91 6.93
C VAL A 57 -0.79 4.34 6.69
N ASP A 58 -0.20 5.14 7.58
CA ASP A 58 1.18 5.62 7.45
C ASP A 58 2.18 4.48 7.39
N LYS A 59 2.04 3.50 8.28
CA LYS A 59 2.89 2.31 8.31
C LYS A 59 2.80 1.54 6.99
N SER A 60 1.59 1.34 6.48
CA SER A 60 1.33 0.61 5.25
C SER A 60 1.84 1.35 4.01
N LEU A 61 1.67 2.68 3.93
CA LEU A 61 2.16 3.49 2.82
C LEU A 61 3.70 3.53 2.76
N ARG A 62 4.37 3.63 3.91
CA ARG A 62 5.85 3.50 3.97
C ARG A 62 6.29 2.16 3.43
N ARG A 63 5.64 1.08 3.87
CA ARG A 63 5.96 -0.27 3.41
C ARG A 63 5.70 -0.42 1.90
N HIS A 64 4.59 0.11 1.42
CA HIS A 64 4.24 0.13 0.01
C HIS A 64 5.34 0.80 -0.82
N PHE A 65 5.78 1.99 -0.41
CA PHE A 65 6.85 2.73 -1.08
C PHE A 65 8.20 1.99 -1.08
N GLU A 66 8.57 1.35 0.03
CA GLU A 66 9.79 0.53 0.09
C GLU A 66 9.79 -0.61 -0.92
N LEU A 67 8.64 -1.26 -1.12
CA LEU A 67 8.51 -2.37 -2.08
C LEU A 67 8.59 -1.86 -3.51
N VAL A 68 7.92 -0.74 -3.82
CA VAL A 68 8.06 -0.06 -5.11
C VAL A 68 9.52 0.27 -5.39
N LYS A 69 10.23 0.87 -4.43
CA LYS A 69 11.67 1.15 -4.55
C LYS A 69 12.50 -0.11 -4.79
N CYS A 70 12.19 -1.20 -4.10
CA CYS A 70 12.89 -2.46 -4.30
C CYS A 70 12.69 -3.00 -5.73
N LEU A 71 11.47 -2.92 -6.27
CA LEU A 71 11.17 -3.36 -7.64
C LEU A 71 11.83 -2.46 -8.68
N VAL A 72 11.77 -1.13 -8.49
CA VAL A 72 12.49 -0.17 -9.34
C VAL A 72 14.01 -0.45 -9.34
N GLY A 73 14.59 -0.74 -8.18
CA GLY A 73 15.99 -1.14 -8.07
C GLY A 73 16.34 -2.45 -8.79
N ARG A 74 15.34 -3.28 -9.12
CA ARG A 74 15.47 -4.52 -9.91
C ARG A 74 15.10 -4.33 -11.40
N GLY A 75 14.91 -3.09 -11.84
CA GLY A 75 14.65 -2.76 -13.24
C GLY A 75 13.17 -2.61 -13.61
N THR A 76 12.24 -2.62 -12.64
CA THR A 76 10.84 -2.27 -12.91
C THR A 76 10.71 -0.79 -13.27
N TYR A 77 10.02 -0.47 -14.36
CA TYR A 77 9.59 0.90 -14.63
C TYR A 77 8.34 1.21 -13.82
N PHE A 78 8.47 2.12 -12.85
CA PHE A 78 7.35 2.62 -12.06
C PHE A 78 6.90 4.00 -12.55
N PHE A 79 5.59 4.21 -12.59
CA PHE A 79 5.00 5.53 -12.82
C PHE A 79 3.80 5.75 -11.89
N ASP A 80 3.64 6.98 -11.42
CA ASP A 80 2.52 7.41 -10.59
C ASP A 80 1.25 7.61 -11.46
N TYR A 81 0.07 7.23 -10.94
CA TYR A 81 -1.22 7.33 -11.64
C TYR A 81 -2.16 8.39 -11.04
N GLY A 82 -1.61 9.47 -10.45
CA GLY A 82 -2.42 10.60 -9.95
C GLY A 82 -3.41 10.24 -8.84
#